data_AF-A0A2P7QE40-F1
#
_entry.id   AF-A0A2P7QE40-F1
#
_cell.length_a   1.000
_cell.length_b   1.000
_cell.length_c   1.000
_cell.angle_alpha   90.00
_cell.angle_beta   90.00
_cell.angle_gamma   90.00
#
_symmetry.space_group_name_H-M   'P 1'
#
loop_
_entity.id
_entity.type
_entity.pdbx_description
1 polymer ?
#
loop_
_entity_poly.entity_id
_entity_poly.type
_entity_poly.pdbx_seq_one_letter_code
_entity_poly.pdbx_strand_id
1 'polypeptide(L)' 'MSRRALRFRQSDLTRAVRGAEKAGLRIERIEIETSGKIVIFSGSVTGKRGPPNPWDEELSR' A
#
# COMPACT_ATOMS: atom_id res chain seq x y z
N MET A 1 -26.88 15.53 18.38
CA MET A 1 -26.02 14.89 17.37
C MET A 1 -24.88 14.16 18.08
N SER A 2 -25.02 12.86 18.39
CA SER A 2 -23.88 12.10 18.90
C SER A 2 -22.90 11.88 17.75
N ARG A 3 -21.70 12.46 17.86
CA ARG A 3 -20.62 12.14 16.91
C ARG A 3 -20.14 10.74 17.26
N ARG A 4 -20.38 9.78 16.38
CA ARG A 4 -19.76 8.46 16.49
C ARG A 4 -18.25 8.65 16.54
N ALA A 5 -17.59 8.10 17.55
CA ALA A 5 -16.15 8.15 17.65
C ALA A 5 -15.52 7.57 16.37
N LEU A 6 -14.59 8.31 15.77
CA LEU A 6 -13.81 7.82 14.63
C LEU A 6 -13.01 6.60 15.08
N ARG A 7 -13.12 5.50 14.34
CA ARG A 7 -12.44 4.23 14.65
C ARG A 7 -10.93 4.29 14.41
N PHE A 8 -10.48 5.22 13.57
CA PHE A 8 -9.07 5.54 13.34
C PHE A 8 -8.95 7.01 12.90
N ARG A 9 -7.78 7.60 13.08
CA ARG A 9 -7.46 8.95 12.60
C ARG A 9 -6.46 8.89 11.45
N GLN A 10 -6.44 9.94 10.64
CA GLN A 10 -5.42 10.11 9.59
C GLN A 10 -4.00 10.04 10.18
N SER A 11 -3.80 10.59 11.37
CA SER A 11 -2.51 10.53 12.08
C SER A 11 -2.03 9.10 12.33
N ASP A 12 -2.95 8.17 12.57
CA ASP A 12 -2.63 6.78 12.87
C ASP A 12 -2.14 6.08 11.60
N LEU A 13 -2.83 6.34 10.48
CA LEU A 13 -2.41 5.89 9.15
C LEU A 13 -1.03 6.44 8.78
N THR A 14 -0.82 7.75 8.95
CA THR A 14 0.49 8.37 8.65
C THR A 14 1.61 7.76 9.49
N ARG A 15 1.36 7.48 10.78
CA ARG A 15 2.36 6.86 11.67
C ARG A 15 2.66 5.42 11.23
N ALA A 16 1.65 4.63 10.89
CA ALA A 16 1.82 3.25 10.46
C ALA A 16 2.63 3.18 9.15
N VAL A 17 2.29 4.00 8.16
CA VAL A 17 2.99 4.09 6.87
C VAL A 17 4.45 4.47 7.07
N ARG A 18 4.73 5.56 7.79
CA ARG A 18 6.10 6.00 8.05
C ARG A 18 6.90 4.99 8.85
N GLY A 19 6.26 4.28 9.79
CA GLY A 19 6.89 3.21 10.56
C GLY A 19 7.33 2.06 9.67
N ALA A 20 6.46 1.60 8.78
CA ALA A 20 6.77 0.55 7.82
C ALA A 20 7.91 0.96 6.86
N GLU A 21 7.85 2.17 6.29
CA GLU A 21 8.91 2.69 5.42
C GLU A 21 10.26 2.77 6.14
N LYS A 22 10.29 3.28 7.37
CA LYS A 22 11.52 3.36 8.18
C LYS A 22 12.08 1.99 8.56
N ALA A 23 11.23 0.98 8.65
CA ALA A 23 11.64 -0.41 8.83
C ALA A 23 12.17 -1.05 7.53
N GLY A 24 12.25 -0.29 6.42
CA GLY A 24 12.70 -0.78 5.13
C GLY A 24 11.65 -1.57 4.36
N LEU A 25 10.38 -1.56 4.80
CA LEU A 25 9.30 -2.22 4.10
C LEU A 25 8.84 -1.33 2.94
N ARG A 26 8.79 -1.90 1.74
CA ARG A 26 8.11 -1.27 0.62
C ARG A 26 6.62 -1.59 0.69
N ILE A 27 5.81 -0.56 0.86
CA ILE A 27 4.36 -0.68 0.93
C ILE A 27 3.81 -0.87 -0.48
N GLU A 28 2.99 -1.89 -0.66
CA GLU A 28 2.30 -2.18 -1.93
C GLU A 28 0.82 -1.82 -1.85
N ARG A 29 0.17 -2.18 -0.74
CA ARG A 29 -1.25 -1.94 -0.52
C ARG A 29 -1.51 -1.63 0.95
N ILE A 30 -2.48 -0.76 1.20
CA ILE A 30 -2.98 -0.47 2.53
C ILE A 30 -4.49 -0.66 2.52
N GLU A 31 -4.98 -1.42 3.48
CA GLU A 31 -6.40 -1.63 3.72
C GLU A 31 -6.78 -1.16 5.11
N ILE A 32 -7.99 -0.64 5.26
CA ILE A 32 -8.55 -0.24 6.55
C ILE A 32 -9.83 -1.05 6.74
N GLU A 33 -9.82 -1.95 7.71
CA GLU A 33 -11.00 -2.71 8.06
C GLU A 33 -12.07 -1.80 8.69
N THR A 34 -13.34 -2.23 8.62
CA THR A 34 -14.45 -1.50 9.24
C THR A 34 -14.25 -1.28 10.74
N SER A 35 -13.45 -2.13 11.41
CA SER A 35 -13.05 -2.01 12.82
C SER A 35 -12.14 -0.82 13.11
N GLY A 36 -11.47 -0.25 12.10
CA GLY A 36 -10.41 0.76 12.24
C GLY A 36 -9.00 0.18 12.24
N LYS A 37 -8.86 -1.15 12.11
CA LYS A 37 -7.56 -1.82 11.98
C LYS A 37 -6.92 -1.48 10.63
N ILE A 38 -5.65 -1.08 10.69
CA ILE A 38 -4.83 -0.73 9.52
C ILE A 38 -4.01 -1.96 9.14
N VAL A 39 -4.16 -2.43 7.91
CA VAL A 39 -3.43 -3.58 7.37
C VAL A 39 -2.50 -3.08 6.26
N ILE A 40 -1.20 -3.25 6.45
CA ILE A 40 -0.18 -2.87 5.47
C ILE A 40 0.34 -4.15 4.81
N PHE A 41 0.22 -4.22 3.49
CA PHE A 41 0.81 -5.27 2.67
C PHE A 41 2.15 -4.76 2.16
N SER A 42 3.23 -5.42 2.57
CA SER A 42 4.57 -5.16 2.06
C SER A 42 4.87 -6.11 0.90
N GLY A 43 5.26 -5.56 -0.24
CA GLY A 43 5.73 -6.33 -1.40
C GLY A 43 7.25 -6.34 -1.45
N SER A 44 7.83 -7.44 -1.94
CA SER A 44 9.23 -7.46 -2.38
C SER A 44 9.28 -7.11 -3.87
N VAL A 45 10.27 -6.31 -4.29
CA VAL A 45 10.50 -5.99 -5.72
C VAL A 45 11.01 -7.23 -6.49
N THR A 46 11.05 -8.41 -5.88
CA THR A 46 11.26 -9.67 -6.61
C THR A 46 10.00 -10.14 -7.33
N GLY A 47 9.10 -9.22 -7.70
CA GLY A 47 8.18 -9.47 -8.79
C GLY A 47 9.03 -9.77 -10.01
N LYS A 48 9.14 -11.06 -10.36
CA LYS A 48 9.73 -11.48 -11.64
C LYS A 48 9.09 -10.60 -12.70
N ARG A 49 9.90 -9.82 -13.42
CA ARG A 49 9.45 -9.14 -14.63
C ARG A 49 8.72 -10.21 -15.44
N GLY A 50 7.43 -10.01 -15.69
CA GLY A 50 6.70 -10.91 -16.58
C GLY A 50 7.44 -11.02 -17.92
N PRO A 51 7.20 -12.08 -18.70
CA PRO A 51 7.77 -12.15 -20.04
C PRO A 51 7.53 -10.81 -20.78
N PRO A 52 8.52 -10.32 -21.56
CA PRO A 52 8.38 -9.08 -22.31
C PRO A 52 7.05 -9.04 -23.06
N ASN A 53 6.35 -7.91 -22.99
CA ASN A 53 5.11 -7.72 -23.73
C ASN A 53 5.45 -7.65 -25.23
N PRO A 54 4.95 -8.57 -26.08
CA PRO A 54 5.25 -8.57 -27.51
C PRO A 54 4.87 -7.27 -28.23
N TRP A 55 3.90 -6.53 -27.68
CA TRP A 55 3.40 -5.28 -28.25
C TRP A 55 4.28 -4.06 -27.95
N ASP A 56 5.25 -4.16 -27.04
CA ASP A 56 6.18 -3.06 -26.74
C ASP A 56 7.13 -2.77 -27.92
N GLU A 57 7.36 -3.76 -28.80
CA GLU A 57 8.22 -3.63 -29.99
C GLU A 57 7.58 -2.75 -31.07
N GLU A 58 6.25 -2.79 -31.24
CA GLU A 58 5.54 -2.04 -32.28
C GLU A 58 5.56 -0.53 -32.06
N LEU A 59 5.59 -0.08 -30.80
CA LEU A 59 5.65 1.33 -30.42
C LEU A 59 7.01 1.99 -30.70
N SER A 60 8.04 1.19 -30.99
CA SER A 60 9.41 1.66 -31.21
C SER A 60 9.78 1.85 -32.69
N ARG A 61 8.83 1.63 -33.60
CA ARG A 61 8.97 1.79 -35.06
C ARG A 61 8.26 3.03 -35.57
#